data_AF-A0A0S2FCP2-F1
#
_entry.id   AF-A0A0S2FCP2-F1
#
_cell.length_a   1.000
_cell.length_b   1.000
_cell.length_c   1.000
_cell.angle_alpha   90.00
_cell.angle_beta   90.00
_cell.angle_gamma   90.00
#
_symmetry.space_group_name_H-M   'P 1'
#
loop_
_entity.id
_entity.type
_entity.pdbx_description
1 polymer ?
#
loop_
_entity_poly.entity_id
_entity_poly.type
_entity_poly.pdbx_seq_one_letter_code
_entity_poly.pdbx_strand_id
1 'polypeptide(L)'
;MATAIKVSACDNELYIVASTGAGTSEILHITSGFNDPVSYAVNLNSILPPGKYDLTMVGINWGGPAKFAVTVGTTPFTYNNASASVGAVWNQTVSVTV
;
A
#
# COMPACT_ATOMS: atom_id res chain seq x y z
N MET A 1 14.88 -7.57 -11.86
CA MET A 1 15.06 -6.88 -10.56
C MET A 1 13.74 -7.02 -9.85
N ALA A 2 13.72 -7.54 -8.62
CA ALA A 2 12.47 -7.76 -7.89
C ALA A 2 11.75 -6.43 -7.63
N THR A 3 10.44 -6.38 -7.87
CA THR A 3 9.64 -5.20 -7.52
C THR A 3 9.45 -5.18 -6.01
N ALA A 4 10.24 -4.34 -5.34
CA ALA A 4 10.15 -4.14 -3.90
C ALA A 4 9.02 -3.16 -3.55
N ILE A 5 8.26 -3.46 -2.50
CA ILE A 5 7.36 -2.52 -1.86
C ILE A 5 8.01 -2.08 -0.56
N LYS A 6 7.99 -0.78 -0.26
CA LYS A 6 8.40 -0.22 1.03
C LYS A 6 7.29 0.68 1.56
N VAL A 7 6.91 0.49 2.82
CA VAL A 7 5.98 1.37 3.53
C VAL A 7 6.74 2.07 4.64
N SER A 8 6.77 3.40 4.60
CA SER A 8 7.47 4.24 5.58
C SER A 8 6.54 5.13 6.41
N ALA A 9 5.24 5.14 6.08
CA ALA A 9 4.20 5.71 6.92
C ALA A 9 2.87 4.99 6.67
N CYS A 10 2.19 4.66 7.76
CA CYS A 10 0.80 4.23 7.77
C CYS A 10 0.19 4.76 9.07
N ASP A 11 -0.61 5.81 8.95
CA ASP A 11 -1.50 6.28 9.99
C ASP A 11 -2.90 5.81 9.61
N ASN A 12 -3.46 5.02 10.50
CA ASN A 12 -4.69 4.25 10.42
C ASN A 12 -4.57 2.85 9.80
N GLU A 13 -4.93 2.63 8.54
CA GLU A 13 -4.93 1.29 7.95
C GLU A 13 -4.60 1.34 6.46
N LEU A 14 -3.78 0.40 5.98
CA LEU A 14 -3.31 0.31 4.60
C LEU A 14 -3.44 -1.13 4.09
N TYR A 15 -4.14 -1.28 2.97
CA TYR A 15 -4.12 -2.50 2.16
C TYR A 15 -3.31 -2.29 0.89
N ILE A 16 -2.56 -3.31 0.48
CA ILE A 16 -2.03 -3.42 -0.89
C ILE A 16 -2.45 -4.77 -1.44
N VAL A 17 -3.17 -4.73 -2.55
CA VAL A 17 -3.69 -5.92 -3.24
C VAL A 17 -3.13 -5.95 -4.64
N ALA A 18 -2.61 -7.10 -5.06
CA ALA A 18 -2.28 -7.36 -6.44
C ALA A 18 -3.49 -7.98 -7.16
N SER A 19 -3.73 -7.55 -8.38
CA SER A 19 -4.84 -8.03 -9.19
C SER A 19 -4.44 -8.31 -10.63
N THR A 20 -5.09 -9.30 -11.24
CA THR A 20 -5.06 -9.61 -12.66
C THR A 20 -6.47 -9.97 -13.12
N GLY A 21 -6.66 -10.16 -14.43
CA GLY A 21 -7.92 -10.70 -14.94
C GLY A 21 -8.28 -12.10 -14.42
N ALA A 22 -7.33 -12.82 -13.80
CA ALA A 22 -7.54 -14.16 -13.24
C ALA A 22 -7.86 -14.17 -11.74
N GLY A 23 -7.69 -13.05 -11.03
CA GLY A 23 -7.94 -12.98 -9.58
C GLY A 23 -7.06 -11.99 -8.84
N THR A 24 -7.06 -12.10 -7.51
CA THR A 24 -6.37 -11.17 -6.61
C THR A 24 -5.50 -11.90 -5.57
N SER A 25 -4.57 -11.18 -4.98
CA SER A 25 -3.78 -11.62 -3.83
C SER A 25 -3.48 -10.42 -2.94
N GLU A 26 -3.74 -10.55 -1.65
CA GLU A 26 -3.31 -9.55 -0.68
C GLU A 26 -1.79 -9.62 -0.53
N ILE A 27 -1.13 -8.47 -0.65
CA ILE A 27 0.32 -8.35 -0.54
C ILE A 27 0.71 -7.93 0.86
N LEU A 28 -0.01 -6.96 1.42
CA LEU A 28 0.11 -6.58 2.82
C LEU A 28 -1.17 -5.91 3.30
N HIS A 29 -1.33 -5.99 4.62
CA HIS A 29 -2.34 -5.29 5.40
C HIS A 29 -1.67 -4.78 6.68
N ILE A 30 -1.64 -3.46 6.86
CA ILE A 30 -1.01 -2.81 8.01
C ILE A 30 -2.05 -1.97 8.73
N THR A 31 -2.16 -2.14 10.05
CA THR A 31 -2.88 -1.25 10.95
C THR A 31 -1.89 -0.59 11.89
N SER A 32 -1.85 0.74 11.92
CA SER A 32 -0.92 1.53 12.74
C SER A 32 -1.56 2.88 13.03
N GLY A 33 -1.22 3.55 14.12
CA GLY A 33 -1.86 4.82 14.47
C GLY A 33 -0.96 5.71 15.32
N PHE A 34 -1.46 6.88 15.71
CA PHE A 34 -0.78 7.79 16.64
C PHE A 34 0.63 8.21 16.19
N ASN A 35 0.89 8.25 14.88
CA ASN A 35 2.22 8.49 14.30
C ASN A 35 3.28 7.44 14.69
N ASP A 36 2.87 6.21 15.03
CA ASP A 36 3.82 5.13 15.29
C ASP A 36 4.75 4.92 14.08
N PRO A 37 6.05 4.66 14.31
CA PRO A 37 7.00 4.48 13.23
C PRO A 37 6.69 3.18 12.47
N VAL A 38 6.50 3.30 11.16
CA VAL A 38 6.28 2.16 10.26
C VAL A 38 7.49 1.99 9.35
N SER A 39 8.04 0.77 9.31
CA SER A 39 9.05 0.37 8.34
C SER A 39 8.76 -1.06 7.91
N TYR A 40 8.13 -1.20 6.74
CA TYR A 40 7.77 -2.49 6.19
C TYR A 40 8.31 -2.63 4.78
N ALA A 41 8.82 -3.80 4.42
CA ALA A 41 9.35 -4.08 3.10
C ALA A 41 8.94 -5.48 2.63
N VAL A 42 8.46 -5.55 1.39
CA VAL A 42 8.02 -6.81 0.76
C VAL A 42 8.70 -6.95 -0.59
N ASN A 43 9.11 -8.18 -0.89
CA ASN A 43 9.52 -8.58 -2.23
C ASN A 43 8.34 -9.27 -2.92
N LEU A 44 7.79 -8.69 -3.98
CA LEU A 44 6.64 -9.29 -4.67
C LEU A 44 6.95 -10.68 -5.25
N ASN A 45 8.19 -10.94 -5.65
CA ASN A 45 8.62 -12.22 -6.20
C ASN A 45 8.56 -13.37 -5.17
N SER A 46 8.41 -13.08 -3.87
CA SER A 46 8.20 -14.12 -2.85
C SER A 46 6.73 -14.45 -2.60
N ILE A 47 5.80 -13.69 -3.20
CA ILE A 47 4.35 -13.84 -2.98
C ILE A 47 3.66 -14.24 -4.28
N LEU A 48 4.02 -13.59 -5.39
CA LEU A 48 3.36 -13.75 -6.67
C LEU A 48 4.22 -14.54 -7.66
N PRO A 49 3.63 -15.43 -8.47
CA PRO A 49 4.27 -15.97 -9.65
C PRO A 49 4.65 -14.84 -10.63
N PRO A 50 5.68 -15.06 -11.48
CA PRO A 50 6.05 -14.09 -12.51
C PRO A 50 4.86 -13.70 -13.40
N GLY A 51 4.72 -12.40 -13.67
CA GLY A 51 3.58 -11.90 -14.43
C GLY A 51 3.36 -10.40 -14.31
N LYS A 52 2.34 -9.90 -15.03
CA LYS A 52 1.88 -8.52 -14.93
C LYS A 52 0.72 -8.42 -13.97
N TYR A 53 0.80 -7.46 -13.05
CA TYR A 53 -0.22 -7.24 -12.02
C TYR A 53 -0.49 -5.75 -11.90
N ASP A 54 -1.73 -5.40 -11.56
CA ASP A 54 -2.07 -4.08 -11.05
C ASP A 54 -2.06 -4.14 -9.52
N LEU A 55 -1.19 -3.33 -8.91
CA LEU A 55 -1.15 -3.14 -7.47
C LEU A 55 -2.05 -1.98 -7.10
N THR A 56 -3.09 -2.26 -6.31
CA THR A 56 -3.97 -1.25 -5.75
C THR A 56 -3.63 -1.06 -4.27
N MET A 57 -3.26 0.17 -3.92
CA MET A 57 -3.05 0.64 -2.55
C MET A 57 -4.31 1.33 -2.08
N VAL A 58 -4.81 1.01 -0.88
CA VAL A 58 -6.00 1.62 -0.28
C VAL A 58 -5.69 2.03 1.15
N GLY A 59 -5.78 3.33 1.43
CA GLY A 59 -5.69 3.90 2.77
C GLY A 59 -7.07 4.08 3.39
N ILE A 60 -7.29 3.44 4.54
CA ILE A 60 -8.51 3.51 5.34
C ILE A 60 -8.23 4.33 6.59
N ASN A 61 -9.10 5.30 6.85
CA ASN A 61 -9.08 6.14 8.03
C ASN A 61 -10.22 5.73 8.99
N TRP A 62 -9.91 5.46 10.26
CA TRP A 62 -10.89 5.16 11.31
C TRP A 62 -11.08 6.32 12.29
N GLY A 63 -10.35 7.43 12.09
CA GLY A 63 -10.51 8.69 12.80
C GLY A 63 -9.20 9.47 12.88
N GLY A 64 -9.29 10.80 13.08
CA GLY A 64 -8.11 11.67 13.15
C GLY A 64 -7.43 11.91 11.79
N PRO A 65 -6.13 12.28 11.80
CA PRO A 65 -5.31 12.39 10.60
C PRO A 65 -5.18 11.06 9.85
N ALA A 66 -4.86 11.15 8.56
CA ALA A 66 -4.46 10.00 7.76
C ALA A 66 -3.20 10.32 6.97
N LYS A 67 -2.23 9.40 7.00
CA LYS A 67 -0.93 9.55 6.35
C LYS A 67 -0.43 8.21 5.84
N PHE A 68 -0.12 8.16 4.55
CA PHE A 68 0.40 6.96 3.89
C PHE A 68 1.63 7.31 3.07
N ALA A 69 2.67 6.47 3.14
CA ALA A 69 3.84 6.59 2.29
C ALA A 69 4.31 5.20 1.85
N VAL A 70 4.11 4.92 0.57
CA VAL A 70 4.42 3.65 -0.07
C VAL A 70 5.35 3.90 -1.26
N THR A 71 6.41 3.13 -1.39
CA THR A 71 7.26 3.10 -2.57
C THR A 71 7.12 1.76 -3.25
N VAL A 72 6.76 1.76 -4.53
CA VAL A 72 6.72 0.56 -5.39
C VAL A 72 7.87 0.65 -6.37
N GLY A 73 8.85 -0.24 -6.25
CA GLY A 73 10.13 -0.14 -6.96
C GLY A 73 10.85 1.15 -6.58
N THR A 74 10.84 2.12 -7.50
CA THR A 74 11.40 3.47 -7.30
C THR A 74 10.35 4.57 -7.24
N THR A 75 9.07 4.25 -7.48
CA THR A 75 7.99 5.23 -7.57
C THR A 75 7.35 5.46 -6.19
N PRO A 76 7.40 6.69 -5.65
CA PRO A 76 6.75 7.01 -4.39
C PRO A 76 5.28 7.38 -4.57
N PHE A 77 4.46 6.96 -3.61
CA PHE A 77 3.05 7.26 -3.48
C PHE A 77 2.80 7.76 -2.05
N THR A 78 2.38 9.01 -1.91
CA THR A 78 2.20 9.64 -0.60
C THR A 78 0.83 10.27 -0.46
N TYR A 79 0.33 10.27 0.77
CA TYR A 79 -0.90 10.94 1.18
C TYR A 79 -0.72 11.49 2.59
N ASN A 80 -1.26 12.68 2.84
CA ASN A 80 -1.27 13.30 4.16
C ASN A 80 -2.46 14.26 4.26
N ASN A 81 -3.36 14.00 5.21
CA ASN A 81 -4.52 14.83 5.48
C ASN A 81 -4.84 14.81 6.98
N ALA A 82 -4.70 15.94 7.65
CA ALA A 82 -4.95 16.08 9.08
C ALA A 82 -6.44 16.00 9.47
N SER A 83 -7.34 16.17 8.51
CA SER A 83 -8.80 16.20 8.70
C SER A 83 -9.50 15.21 7.77
N ALA A 84 -8.90 14.04 7.57
CA ALA A 84 -9.46 13.00 6.72
C ALA A 84 -10.79 12.47 7.32
N SER A 85 -11.77 12.20 6.46
CA SER A 85 -13.04 11.57 6.88
C SER A 85 -12.81 10.11 7.29
N VAL A 86 -13.74 9.51 8.03
CA VAL A 86 -13.73 8.05 8.24
C VAL A 86 -14.05 7.33 6.93
N GLY A 87 -13.35 6.22 6.63
CA GLY A 87 -13.52 5.40 5.43
C GLY A 87 -12.29 5.36 4.54
N ALA A 88 -12.46 4.96 3.28
CA ALA A 88 -11.40 4.97 2.28
C ALA A 88 -11.09 6.40 1.84
N VAL A 89 -9.92 6.92 2.22
CA VAL A 89 -9.53 8.33 2.00
C VAL A 89 -8.44 8.49 0.94
N TRP A 90 -7.82 7.39 0.57
CA TRP A 90 -6.75 7.36 -0.42
C TRP A 90 -6.76 6.04 -1.19
N ASN A 91 -6.64 6.11 -2.51
CA ASN A 91 -6.38 4.93 -3.34
C ASN A 91 -5.45 5.30 -4.50
N GLN A 92 -4.58 4.38 -4.89
CA GLN A 92 -3.69 4.50 -6.05
C GLN A 92 -3.54 3.12 -6.69
N THR A 93 -3.45 3.06 -8.01
CA THR A 93 -3.17 1.80 -8.74
C THR A 93 -1.97 1.98 -9.66
N VAL A 94 -1.06 1.01 -9.64
CA VAL A 94 0.13 0.99 -10.50
C VAL A 94 0.36 -0.40 -11.09
N SER A 95 0.60 -0.46 -12.40
CA SER A 95 0.97 -1.70 -13.06
C SER A 95 2.44 -2.04 -12.78
N VAL A 96 2.69 -3.30 -12.42
CA VAL A 96 4.03 -3.84 -12.16
C VAL A 96 4.24 -5.13 -12.93
N THR A 97 5.51 -5.51 -13.06
CA THR A 97 5.91 -6.85 -13.49
C THR A 97 6.71 -7.49 -12.36
N VAL A 98 6.36 -8.72 -12.01
CA VAL A 98 7.05 -9.56 -11.01
C VAL A 98 7.99 -10.52 -11.72
#